data_AF-A0A1A8L5P2-F1
#
_entry.id   AF-A0A1A8L5P2-F1
#
_cell.length_a   1.000
_cell.length_b   1.000
_cell.length_c   1.000
_cell.angle_alpha   90.00
_cell.angle_beta   90.00
_cell.angle_gamma   90.00
#
_symmetry.space_group_name_H-M   'P 1'
#
loop_
_entity.id
_entity.type
_entity.pdbx_description
1 polymer ?
#
loop_
_entity_poly.entity_id
_entity_poly.type
_entity_poly.pdbx_seq_one_letter_code
_entity_poly.pdbx_strand_id
1 'polypeptide(L)'
;EHSKPLGWFQRRVYEWDPNFKFPNRIIGTAVISLIGLYTMTLADYSLSDAIFDRVERWNNALKEGLIICNQTEALGYMIPQIEEFIYVARKSWLATTIFASLNSVAYTFHILACYRKHLKRLWKGQKTFLPEKFHNPLSAVSVASIARYSGWQIAFTLWGYLIVHFVHFLFALLLVYGLVLPIQHGRTLSMLKNLSLILLTIGLVIALVIVQVVLVQVFFLQDKMSPSDKQKPLALNNRKAFHCFNYFFFFYNVVMGISTCILRLLISLVVGTWLVSRIDRTIMQRGYETLDAGYNTWIGMIFADHYHNNPVMVCFCQLLISNSVERHNSNTYSSFDNALPASSTNNQSRRRWGLFYTLLKNPPLILLRKHNLYRSSSSPSSTQKESVVRAWVMASQTQSHQSVPQAPLESKATSEEHCAEVEDVHELA
;
A
#
# COMPACT_ATOMS: atom_id res chain seq x y z
N GLU A 1 24.49 18.96 7.01
CA GLU A 1 24.47 17.85 7.99
C GLU A 1 24.39 16.54 7.25
N HIS A 2 25.38 15.67 7.43
CA HIS A 2 25.38 14.33 6.86
C HIS A 2 24.35 13.48 7.62
N SER A 3 23.25 13.11 6.95
CA SER A 3 22.24 12.21 7.48
C SER A 3 22.89 10.88 7.83
N LYS A 4 22.92 10.52 9.12
CA LYS A 4 23.30 9.19 9.58
C LYS A 4 22.49 8.14 8.80
N PRO A 5 23.08 6.99 8.42
CA PRO A 5 22.33 5.94 7.76
C PRO A 5 21.18 5.50 8.66
N LEU A 6 19.95 5.69 8.18
CA LEU A 6 18.73 5.29 8.88
C LEU A 6 18.76 3.77 9.11
N GLY A 7 18.44 3.32 10.31
CA GLY A 7 18.33 1.88 10.61
C GLY A 7 17.21 1.22 9.78
N TRP A 8 17.25 -0.11 9.64
CA TRP A 8 16.29 -0.88 8.82
C TRP A 8 14.82 -0.56 9.18
N PHE A 9 14.51 -0.51 10.48
CA PHE A 9 13.17 -0.18 10.97
C PHE A 9 12.75 1.26 10.60
N GLN A 10 13.67 2.22 10.72
CA GLN A 10 13.39 3.62 10.41
C GLN A 10 13.24 3.86 8.90
N ARG A 11 13.91 3.05 8.07
CA ARG A 11 13.82 3.11 6.61
C ARG A 11 12.56 2.42 6.07
N ARG A 12 12.15 1.28 6.66
CA ARG A 12 11.08 0.42 6.11
C ARG A 12 9.74 0.59 6.82
N VAL A 13 9.72 0.88 8.12
CA VAL A 13 8.48 0.91 8.93
C VAL A 13 8.03 2.34 9.24
N TYR A 14 8.90 3.18 9.80
CA TYR A 14 8.51 4.53 10.19
C TYR A 14 9.66 5.54 10.20
N GLU A 15 9.60 6.49 9.28
CA GLU A 15 10.51 7.63 9.24
C GLU A 15 10.02 8.73 10.21
N TRP A 16 10.79 8.92 11.27
CA TRP A 16 10.55 9.99 12.25
C TRP A 16 10.80 11.37 11.64
N ASP A 17 9.74 12.16 11.52
CA ASP A 17 9.83 13.58 11.20
C ASP A 17 9.29 14.39 12.39
N PRO A 18 10.15 15.13 13.11
CA PRO A 18 9.74 15.91 14.27
C PRO A 18 8.84 17.09 13.90
N ASN A 19 8.87 17.55 12.64
CA ASN A 19 8.10 18.69 12.17
C ASN A 19 6.70 18.30 11.68
N PHE A 20 6.43 17.00 11.50
CA PHE A 20 5.13 16.51 11.09
C PHE A 20 4.23 16.25 12.29
N LYS A 21 3.13 17.00 12.39
CA LYS A 21 2.09 16.80 13.41
C LYS A 21 0.87 16.14 12.79
N PHE A 22 0.40 15.06 13.41
CA PHE A 22 -0.86 14.41 13.00
C PHE A 22 -2.06 15.25 13.46
N PRO A 23 -3.15 15.29 12.68
CA PRO A 23 -4.40 15.87 13.16
C PRO A 23 -4.95 15.10 14.37
N ASN A 24 -5.51 15.82 15.35
CA ASN A 24 -6.11 15.24 16.56
C ASN A 24 -7.16 14.17 16.23
N ARG A 25 -7.92 14.36 15.14
CA ARG A 25 -8.92 13.39 14.66
C ARG A 25 -8.31 12.02 14.34
N ILE A 26 -7.16 11.97 13.66
CA ILE A 26 -6.49 10.72 13.25
C ILE A 26 -5.95 9.99 14.48
N ILE A 27 -5.30 10.73 15.40
CA ILE A 27 -4.82 10.17 16.66
C ILE A 27 -6.00 9.64 17.49
N GLY A 28 -7.06 10.43 17.63
CA GLY A 28 -8.26 10.05 18.37
C GLY A 28 -8.89 8.79 17.79
N THR A 29 -8.97 8.68 16.46
CA THR A 29 -9.50 7.49 15.77
C THR A 29 -8.62 6.27 16.04
N ALA A 30 -7.29 6.42 15.98
CA ALA A 30 -6.38 5.33 16.29
C ALA A 30 -6.52 4.85 17.76
N VAL A 31 -6.57 5.77 18.72
CA VAL A 31 -6.75 5.44 20.14
C VAL A 31 -8.10 4.75 20.39
N ILE A 32 -9.19 5.30 19.84
CA ILE A 32 -10.52 4.69 19.97
C ILE A 32 -10.57 3.33 19.29
N SER A 33 -9.91 3.16 18.14
CA SER A 33 -9.83 1.85 17.48
C SER A 33 -9.07 0.81 18.31
N LEU A 34 -8.01 1.22 19.04
CA LEU A 34 -7.27 0.32 19.94
C LEU A 34 -8.10 -0.05 21.17
N ILE A 35 -8.82 0.91 21.76
CA ILE A 35 -9.75 0.64 22.87
C ILE A 35 -10.87 -0.30 22.40
N GLY A 36 -11.45 -0.02 21.24
CA GLY A 36 -12.46 -0.87 20.62
C GLY A 36 -11.94 -2.28 20.37
N LEU A 37 -10.76 -2.41 19.80
CA LEU A 37 -10.10 -3.70 19.56
C LEU A 37 -9.89 -4.46 20.88
N TYR A 38 -9.40 -3.78 21.92
CA TYR A 38 -9.26 -4.39 23.25
C TYR A 38 -10.60 -4.92 23.79
N THR A 39 -11.65 -4.10 23.75
CA THR A 39 -12.99 -4.54 24.20
C THR A 39 -13.52 -5.71 23.38
N MET A 40 -13.27 -5.71 22.06
CA MET A 40 -13.70 -6.78 21.17
C MET A 40 -12.95 -8.07 21.44
N THR A 41 -11.62 -8.02 21.64
CA THR A 41 -10.81 -9.19 21.99
C THR A 41 -11.20 -9.78 23.34
N LEU A 42 -11.55 -8.94 24.33
CA LEU A 42 -12.02 -9.41 25.62
C LEU A 42 -13.39 -10.08 25.52
N ALA A 43 -14.30 -9.48 24.75
CA ALA A 43 -15.61 -10.06 24.49
C ALA A 43 -15.48 -11.41 23.76
N ASP A 44 -14.63 -11.48 22.73
CA ASP A 44 -14.32 -12.69 21.97
C ASP A 44 -13.74 -13.79 22.88
N TYR A 45 -12.80 -13.44 23.76
CA TYR A 45 -12.26 -14.38 24.76
C TYR A 45 -13.36 -14.89 25.71
N SER A 46 -14.17 -13.99 26.30
CA SER A 46 -15.23 -14.41 27.23
C SER A 46 -16.33 -15.24 26.57
N LEU A 47 -16.69 -14.91 25.32
CA LEU A 47 -17.72 -15.60 24.57
C LEU A 47 -17.23 -16.97 24.11
N SER A 48 -16.00 -17.04 23.59
CA SER A 48 -15.41 -18.31 23.16
C SER A 48 -15.25 -19.27 24.33
N ASP A 49 -14.79 -18.80 25.49
CA ASP A 49 -14.66 -19.64 26.69
C ASP A 49 -16.02 -20.21 27.13
N ALA A 50 -17.05 -19.36 27.21
CA ALA A 50 -18.40 -19.79 27.53
C ALA A 50 -19.00 -20.77 26.50
N ILE A 51 -18.69 -20.58 25.21
CA ILE A 51 -19.12 -21.49 24.14
C ILE A 51 -18.41 -22.84 24.28
N PHE A 52 -17.09 -22.87 24.46
CA PHE A 52 -16.33 -24.10 24.62
C PHE A 52 -16.76 -24.86 25.88
N ASP A 53 -16.99 -24.19 27.00
CA ASP A 53 -17.51 -24.81 28.23
C ASP A 53 -18.95 -25.35 28.06
N ARG A 54 -19.77 -24.70 27.22
CA ARG A 54 -21.08 -25.23 26.86
C ARG A 54 -20.93 -26.49 26.00
N VAL A 55 -20.10 -26.46 24.96
CA VAL A 55 -19.85 -27.59 24.08
C VAL A 55 -19.29 -28.79 24.85
N GLU A 56 -18.37 -28.57 25.78
CA GLU A 56 -17.80 -29.61 26.63
C GLU A 56 -18.85 -30.25 27.54
N ARG A 57 -19.74 -29.45 28.16
CA ARG A 57 -20.86 -29.97 28.95
C ARG A 57 -21.82 -30.83 28.12
N TRP A 58 -22.12 -30.41 26.88
CA TRP A 58 -22.96 -31.20 25.97
C TRP A 58 -22.28 -32.51 25.59
N ASN A 59 -20.98 -32.48 25.33
CA ASN A 59 -20.20 -33.68 25.03
C ASN A 59 -20.20 -34.67 26.22
N ASN A 60 -20.05 -34.17 27.45
CA ASN A 60 -20.11 -35.00 28.66
C ASN A 60 -21.51 -35.60 28.87
N ALA A 61 -22.58 -34.82 28.66
CA ALA A 61 -23.95 -35.32 28.73
C ALA A 61 -24.24 -36.39 27.66
N LEU A 62 -23.71 -36.22 26.45
CA LEU A 62 -23.78 -37.23 25.40
C LEU A 62 -23.04 -38.51 25.79
N LYS A 63 -21.86 -38.39 26.41
CA LYS A 63 -21.07 -39.52 26.91
C LYS A 63 -21.82 -40.30 27.99
N GLU A 64 -22.40 -39.61 28.96
CA GLU A 64 -23.23 -40.24 30.01
C GLU A 64 -24.46 -40.93 29.44
N GLY A 65 -25.18 -40.28 28.52
CA GLY A 65 -26.33 -40.88 27.85
C GLY A 65 -25.97 -42.12 27.02
N LEU A 66 -24.79 -42.14 26.40
CA LEU A 66 -24.32 -43.28 25.63
C LEU A 66 -23.95 -44.48 26.50
N ILE A 67 -23.31 -44.24 27.65
CA ILE A 67 -22.97 -45.28 28.64
C ILE A 67 -24.25 -45.97 29.15
N ILE A 68 -25.33 -45.20 29.34
CA ILE A 68 -26.63 -45.73 29.76
C ILE A 68 -27.28 -46.56 28.63
N CYS A 69 -27.12 -46.16 27.36
CA CYS A 69 -27.75 -46.83 26.23
C CYS A 69 -27.00 -48.07 25.69
N ASN A 70 -25.74 -48.31 26.05
CA ASN A 70 -24.94 -49.52 25.79
C ASN A 70 -24.92 -50.12 24.35
N GLN A 71 -25.49 -49.45 23.33
CA GLN A 71 -25.83 -50.08 22.03
C GLN A 71 -25.34 -49.36 20.76
N THR A 72 -24.55 -48.30 20.84
CA THR A 72 -24.07 -47.61 19.62
C THR A 72 -22.55 -47.61 19.54
N GLU A 73 -21.99 -48.76 19.13
CA GLU A 73 -20.55 -48.93 18.84
C GLU A 73 -20.00 -47.83 17.89
N ALA A 74 -20.82 -47.38 16.93
CA ALA A 74 -20.46 -46.31 16.01
C ALA A 74 -20.32 -44.92 16.67
N LEU A 75 -21.15 -44.60 17.69
CA LEU A 75 -21.04 -43.34 18.41
C LEU A 75 -19.89 -43.38 19.44
N GLY A 76 -19.60 -44.55 20.01
CA GLY A 76 -18.49 -44.73 20.96
C GLY A 76 -17.13 -44.37 20.36
N TYR A 77 -16.93 -44.64 19.06
CA TYR A 77 -15.71 -44.26 18.34
C TYR A 77 -15.62 -42.75 18.01
N MET A 78 -16.77 -42.08 17.86
CA MET A 78 -16.84 -40.65 17.53
C MET A 78 -16.54 -39.75 18.74
N ILE A 79 -16.89 -40.17 19.95
CA ILE A 79 -16.67 -39.39 21.18
C ILE A 79 -15.20 -38.96 21.38
N PRO A 80 -14.19 -39.85 21.35
CA PRO A 80 -12.80 -39.44 21.55
C PRO A 80 -12.30 -38.50 20.45
N GLN A 81 -12.80 -38.66 19.21
CA GLN A 81 -12.47 -37.74 18.11
C GLN A 81 -13.06 -36.34 18.33
N ILE A 82 -14.27 -36.26 18.88
CA ILE A 82 -14.92 -35.00 19.24
C ILE A 82 -14.22 -34.34 20.43
N GLU A 83 -13.83 -35.11 21.45
CA GLU A 83 -13.05 -34.62 22.60
C GLU A 83 -11.70 -34.03 22.13
N GLU A 84 -10.99 -34.74 21.25
CA GLU A 84 -9.75 -34.24 20.66
C GLU A 84 -9.98 -32.98 19.81
N PHE A 85 -11.03 -32.93 19.00
CA PHE A 85 -11.38 -31.75 18.21
C PHE A 85 -11.68 -30.54 19.09
N ILE A 86 -12.48 -30.69 20.16
CA ILE A 86 -12.80 -29.60 21.09
C ILE A 86 -11.53 -29.08 21.76
N TYR A 87 -10.65 -29.98 22.21
CA TYR A 87 -9.38 -29.60 22.83
C TYR A 87 -8.48 -28.81 21.87
N VAL A 88 -8.29 -29.32 20.65
CA VAL A 88 -7.50 -28.67 19.60
C VAL A 88 -8.12 -27.34 19.18
N ALA A 89 -9.44 -27.28 18.99
CA ALA A 89 -10.16 -26.07 18.62
C ALA A 89 -10.02 -24.98 19.69
N ARG A 90 -10.15 -25.31 20.99
CA ARG A 90 -9.97 -24.35 22.08
C ARG A 90 -8.55 -23.77 22.10
N LYS A 91 -7.53 -24.61 21.97
CA LYS A 91 -6.12 -24.17 21.95
C LYS A 91 -5.78 -23.33 20.72
N SER A 92 -6.24 -23.76 19.54
CA SER A 92 -6.00 -23.03 18.29
C SER A 92 -6.71 -21.68 18.29
N TRP A 93 -7.97 -21.61 18.75
CA TRP A 93 -8.72 -20.35 18.88
C TRP A 93 -8.00 -19.33 19.76
N LEU A 94 -7.48 -19.76 20.92
CA LEU A 94 -6.71 -18.88 21.80
C LEU A 94 -5.41 -18.39 21.15
N ALA A 95 -4.67 -19.27 20.48
CA ALA A 95 -3.45 -18.89 19.76
C ALA A 95 -3.76 -17.88 18.65
N THR A 96 -4.81 -18.12 17.86
CA THR A 96 -5.18 -17.25 16.74
C THR A 96 -5.75 -15.92 17.19
N THR A 97 -6.37 -15.85 18.37
CA THR A 97 -6.79 -14.58 19.00
C THR A 97 -5.57 -13.68 19.26
N ILE A 98 -4.48 -14.25 19.78
CA ILE A 98 -3.23 -13.51 20.04
C ILE A 98 -2.62 -13.02 18.73
N PHE A 99 -2.49 -13.88 17.73
CA PHE A 99 -1.93 -13.47 16.42
C PHE A 99 -2.81 -12.45 15.69
N ALA A 100 -4.13 -12.62 15.70
CA ALA A 100 -5.07 -11.69 15.08
C ALA A 100 -5.05 -10.31 15.76
N SER A 101 -5.03 -10.28 17.10
CA SER A 101 -4.95 -9.02 17.84
C SER A 101 -3.62 -8.28 17.59
N LEU A 102 -2.49 -8.99 17.59
CA LEU A 102 -1.19 -8.42 17.24
C LEU A 102 -1.18 -7.86 15.80
N ASN A 103 -1.77 -8.58 14.85
CA ASN A 103 -1.90 -8.13 13.47
C ASN A 103 -2.74 -6.85 13.36
N SER A 104 -3.90 -6.81 14.02
CA SER A 104 -4.77 -5.63 14.05
C SER A 104 -4.09 -4.42 14.71
N VAL A 105 -3.33 -4.61 15.78
CA VAL A 105 -2.55 -3.53 16.43
C VAL A 105 -1.46 -3.02 15.48
N ALA A 106 -0.70 -3.92 14.84
CA ALA A 106 0.30 -3.56 13.86
C ALA A 106 -0.30 -2.76 12.69
N TYR A 107 -1.51 -3.13 12.23
CA TYR A 107 -2.23 -2.40 11.20
C TYR A 107 -2.66 -1.00 11.61
N THR A 108 -3.14 -0.81 12.82
CA THR A 108 -3.46 0.54 13.31
C THR A 108 -2.24 1.44 13.22
N PHE A 109 -1.07 1.00 13.69
CA PHE A 109 0.17 1.77 13.57
C PHE A 109 0.63 1.96 12.12
N HIS A 110 0.49 0.94 11.28
CA HIS A 110 0.84 1.01 9.87
C HIS A 110 -0.01 2.05 9.12
N ILE A 111 -1.31 2.16 9.42
CA ILE A 111 -2.20 3.16 8.81
C ILE A 111 -1.75 4.59 9.16
N LEU A 112 -1.27 4.84 10.39
CA LEU A 112 -0.66 6.13 10.76
C LEU A 112 0.60 6.44 9.94
N ALA A 113 1.47 5.44 9.72
CA ALA A 113 2.66 5.60 8.89
C ALA A 113 2.29 5.90 7.42
N CYS A 114 1.32 5.17 6.87
CA CYS A 114 0.78 5.38 5.54
C CYS A 114 0.15 6.76 5.37
N TYR A 115 -0.65 7.22 6.35
CA TYR A 115 -1.26 8.55 6.35
C TYR A 115 -0.18 9.63 6.16
N ARG A 116 0.89 9.59 6.97
CA ARG A 116 2.00 10.54 6.87
C ARG A 116 2.67 10.49 5.49
N LYS A 117 2.96 9.29 4.99
CA LYS A 117 3.63 9.08 3.69
C LYS A 117 2.79 9.63 2.54
N HIS A 118 1.49 9.36 2.54
CA HIS A 118 0.56 9.83 1.51
C HIS A 118 0.37 11.36 1.57
N LEU A 119 0.20 11.92 2.77
CA LEU A 119 0.02 13.36 2.93
C LEU A 119 1.25 14.15 2.48
N LYS A 120 2.46 13.69 2.83
CA LYS A 120 3.73 14.31 2.37
C LYS A 120 3.89 14.25 0.85
N ARG A 121 3.55 13.12 0.22
CA ARG A 121 3.58 12.99 -1.25
C ARG A 121 2.59 13.95 -1.90
N LEU A 122 1.41 14.09 -1.31
CA LEU A 122 0.39 15.00 -1.81
C LEU A 122 0.79 16.48 -1.65
N TRP A 123 1.44 16.86 -0.54
CA TRP A 123 2.04 18.20 -0.39
C TRP A 123 3.10 18.51 -1.44
N LYS A 124 3.87 17.51 -1.90
CA LYS A 124 4.82 17.65 -3.02
C LYS A 124 4.13 17.73 -4.39
N GLY A 125 2.81 17.55 -4.46
CA GLY A 125 2.06 17.49 -5.72
C GLY A 125 2.22 16.17 -6.49
N GLN A 126 2.84 15.15 -5.89
CA GLN A 126 3.02 13.84 -6.52
C GLN A 126 1.73 13.03 -6.39
N LYS A 127 0.93 12.99 -7.46
CA LYS A 127 -0.34 12.23 -7.52
C LYS A 127 -0.22 10.84 -8.15
N THR A 128 0.97 10.44 -8.61
CA THR A 128 1.21 9.17 -9.31
C THR A 128 0.89 7.92 -8.48
N PHE A 129 0.88 8.03 -7.15
CA PHE A 129 0.48 6.93 -6.27
C PHE A 129 -1.04 6.67 -6.28
N LEU A 130 -1.84 7.59 -6.82
CA LEU A 130 -3.29 7.49 -6.90
C LEU A 130 -3.71 7.13 -8.33
N PRO A 131 -4.77 6.32 -8.48
CA PRO A 131 -5.39 6.11 -9.78
C PRO A 131 -5.88 7.44 -10.37
N GLU A 132 -5.77 7.58 -11.69
CA GLU A 132 -6.06 8.84 -12.39
C GLU A 132 -7.47 9.38 -12.11
N LYS A 133 -8.45 8.48 -11.95
CA LYS A 133 -9.83 8.84 -11.61
C LYS A 133 -9.97 9.60 -10.29
N PHE A 134 -9.02 9.43 -9.37
CA PHE A 134 -9.02 10.08 -8.05
C PHE A 134 -8.15 11.34 -7.98
N HIS A 135 -7.54 11.79 -9.09
CA HIS A 135 -6.67 12.98 -9.05
C HIS A 135 -7.42 14.27 -8.73
N ASN A 136 -8.73 14.31 -9.04
CA ASN A 136 -9.63 15.45 -8.80
C ASN A 136 -10.96 14.95 -8.19
N PRO A 137 -11.00 14.62 -6.89
CA PRO A 137 -12.24 14.19 -6.26
C PRO A 137 -13.22 15.36 -6.13
N LEU A 138 -14.53 15.08 -6.13
CA LEU A 138 -15.54 16.10 -5.87
C LEU A 138 -15.36 16.67 -4.46
N SER A 139 -15.44 18.00 -4.32
CA SER A 139 -15.23 18.69 -3.05
C SER A 139 -16.23 18.25 -1.97
N ALA A 140 -17.51 18.12 -2.33
CA ALA A 140 -18.55 17.66 -1.40
C ALA A 140 -18.31 16.23 -0.91
N VAL A 141 -17.85 15.34 -1.80
CA VAL A 141 -17.53 13.95 -1.44
C VAL A 141 -16.32 13.91 -0.51
N SER A 142 -15.28 14.70 -0.80
CA SER A 142 -14.07 14.77 0.04
C SER A 142 -14.37 15.27 1.45
N VAL A 143 -15.21 16.30 1.58
CA VAL A 143 -15.65 16.81 2.89
C VAL A 143 -16.58 15.81 3.59
N ALA A 144 -17.48 15.13 2.89
CA ALA A 144 -18.28 14.08 3.52
C ALA A 144 -17.40 12.92 4.01
N SER A 145 -16.37 12.55 3.25
CA SER A 145 -15.40 11.51 3.62
C SER A 145 -14.62 11.86 4.89
N ILE A 146 -14.27 13.14 5.10
CA ILE A 146 -13.57 13.56 6.33
C ILE A 146 -14.40 13.31 7.60
N ALA A 147 -15.73 13.45 7.51
CA ALA A 147 -16.64 13.25 8.62
C ALA A 147 -16.93 11.75 8.87
N ARG A 148 -16.99 10.96 7.79
CA ARG A 148 -17.28 9.51 7.85
C ARG A 148 -16.07 8.68 8.25
N TYR A 149 -14.86 9.15 7.92
CA TYR A 149 -13.62 8.37 8.06
C TYR A 149 -13.44 7.77 9.45
N SER A 150 -13.57 8.57 10.52
CA SER A 150 -13.29 8.10 11.87
C SER A 150 -14.16 6.90 12.26
N GLY A 151 -15.46 6.97 11.99
CA GLY A 151 -16.40 5.88 12.29
C GLY A 151 -16.16 4.65 11.41
N TRP A 152 -15.89 4.87 10.12
CA TRP A 152 -15.61 3.79 9.18
C TRP A 152 -14.32 3.06 9.55
N GLN A 153 -13.24 3.80 9.80
CA GLN A 153 -11.96 3.25 10.25
C GLN A 153 -12.14 2.31 11.46
N ILE A 154 -12.85 2.76 12.49
CA ILE A 154 -13.12 1.94 13.68
C ILE A 154 -13.93 0.69 13.27
N ALA A 155 -15.03 0.84 12.52
CA ALA A 155 -15.85 -0.28 12.11
C ALA A 155 -15.07 -1.33 11.28
N PHE A 156 -14.27 -0.91 10.30
CA PHE A 156 -13.44 -1.82 9.49
C PHE A 156 -12.32 -2.47 10.30
N THR A 157 -11.75 -1.80 11.31
CA THR A 157 -10.79 -2.46 12.21
C THR A 157 -11.43 -3.56 13.05
N LEU A 158 -12.64 -3.33 13.58
CA LEU A 158 -13.36 -4.31 14.41
C LEU A 158 -13.87 -5.51 13.58
N TRP A 159 -14.53 -5.24 12.45
CA TRP A 159 -14.98 -6.29 11.54
C TRP A 159 -13.81 -7.03 10.89
N GLY A 160 -12.77 -6.31 10.52
CA GLY A 160 -11.54 -6.88 9.98
C GLY A 160 -10.87 -7.83 10.98
N TYR A 161 -10.82 -7.46 12.27
CA TYR A 161 -10.34 -8.36 13.32
C TYR A 161 -11.11 -9.68 13.34
N LEU A 162 -12.46 -9.65 13.34
CA LEU A 162 -13.28 -10.86 13.36
C LEU A 162 -13.03 -11.77 12.15
N ILE A 163 -12.99 -11.18 10.95
CA ILE A 163 -12.79 -11.93 9.70
C ILE A 163 -11.39 -12.56 9.68
N VAL A 164 -10.35 -11.76 9.97
CA VAL A 164 -8.97 -12.23 9.99
C VAL A 164 -8.76 -13.27 11.10
N HIS A 165 -9.39 -13.10 12.26
CA HIS A 165 -9.36 -14.10 13.33
C HIS A 165 -9.93 -15.44 12.87
N PHE A 166 -11.10 -15.43 12.23
CA PHE A 166 -11.71 -16.66 11.71
C PHE A 166 -10.88 -17.34 10.62
N VAL A 167 -10.28 -16.56 9.71
CA VAL A 167 -9.37 -17.09 8.68
C VAL A 167 -8.13 -17.71 9.30
N HIS A 168 -7.50 -17.04 10.28
CA HIS A 168 -6.37 -17.60 11.03
C HIS A 168 -6.75 -18.88 11.76
N PHE A 169 -7.96 -18.95 12.34
CA PHE A 169 -8.47 -20.13 13.00
C PHE A 169 -8.61 -21.33 12.05
N LEU A 170 -9.22 -21.13 10.87
CA LEU A 170 -9.32 -22.17 9.85
C LEU A 170 -7.93 -22.65 9.39
N PHE A 171 -7.00 -21.73 9.19
CA PHE A 171 -5.63 -22.06 8.82
C PHE A 171 -4.91 -22.83 9.94
N ALA A 172 -5.07 -22.40 11.19
CA ALA A 172 -4.50 -23.09 12.35
C ALA A 172 -5.06 -24.51 12.50
N LEU A 173 -6.37 -24.72 12.34
CA LEU A 173 -6.97 -26.05 12.34
C LEU A 173 -6.40 -26.93 11.22
N LEU A 174 -6.28 -26.39 10.01
CA LEU A 174 -5.69 -27.12 8.88
C LEU A 174 -4.24 -27.53 9.18
N LEU A 175 -3.44 -26.65 9.81
CA LEU A 175 -2.07 -26.97 10.22
C LEU A 175 -2.03 -28.01 11.34
N VAL A 176 -2.88 -27.89 12.36
CA VAL A 176 -2.88 -28.85 13.48
C VAL A 176 -3.32 -30.23 13.02
N TYR A 177 -4.38 -30.34 12.24
CA TYR A 177 -4.84 -31.62 11.68
C TYR A 177 -3.91 -32.18 10.61
N GLY A 178 -3.37 -31.32 9.75
CA GLY A 178 -2.50 -31.73 8.65
C GLY A 178 -1.10 -32.15 9.10
N LEU A 179 -0.53 -31.47 10.11
CA LEU A 179 0.86 -31.63 10.51
C LEU A 179 1.03 -32.08 11.96
N VAL A 180 0.36 -31.45 12.93
CA VAL A 180 0.64 -31.68 14.36
C VAL A 180 0.07 -33.01 14.88
N LEU A 181 -1.20 -33.33 14.59
CA LEU A 181 -1.84 -34.57 15.06
C LEU A 181 -1.18 -35.84 14.51
N PRO A 182 -0.80 -35.93 13.22
CA PRO A 182 -0.08 -37.09 12.70
C PRO A 182 1.30 -37.30 13.35
N ILE A 183 1.95 -36.20 13.77
CA ILE A 183 3.22 -36.26 14.52
C ILE A 183 3.00 -36.83 15.92
N GLN A 184 1.98 -36.34 16.64
CA GLN A 184 1.68 -36.81 18.00
C GLN A 184 1.25 -38.28 18.04
N HIS A 185 0.49 -38.76 17.05
CA HIS A 185 0.06 -40.15 16.96
C HIS A 185 1.12 -41.12 16.42
N GLY A 186 2.34 -40.66 16.16
CA GLY A 186 3.43 -41.50 15.62
C GLY A 186 3.20 -42.00 14.18
N ARG A 187 2.22 -41.43 13.46
CA ARG A 187 1.92 -41.76 12.05
C ARG A 187 2.66 -40.85 11.06
N THR A 188 3.77 -40.26 11.50
CA THR A 188 4.56 -39.28 10.74
C THR A 188 5.04 -39.83 9.40
N LEU A 189 5.44 -41.11 9.34
CA LEU A 189 5.90 -41.75 8.10
C LEU A 189 4.80 -41.82 7.02
N SER A 190 3.56 -42.13 7.40
CA SER A 190 2.44 -42.19 6.47
C SER A 190 2.05 -40.79 5.97
N MET A 191 2.04 -39.80 6.87
CA MET A 191 1.80 -38.41 6.51
C MET A 191 2.91 -37.85 5.61
N LEU A 192 4.19 -38.11 5.92
CA LEU A 192 5.32 -37.65 5.12
C LEU A 192 5.35 -38.35 3.76
N LYS A 193 4.93 -39.61 3.66
CA LYS A 193 4.74 -40.30 2.38
C LYS A 193 3.63 -39.64 1.54
N ASN A 194 2.48 -39.33 2.14
CA ASN A 194 1.37 -38.68 1.43
C ASN A 194 1.73 -37.25 1.02
N LEU A 195 2.36 -36.48 1.91
CA LEU A 195 2.81 -35.13 1.63
C LEU A 195 3.92 -35.12 0.59
N SER A 196 4.91 -36.02 0.69
CA SER A 196 5.98 -36.13 -0.32
C SER A 196 5.44 -36.54 -1.68
N LEU A 197 4.40 -37.38 -1.74
CA LEU A 197 3.74 -37.71 -3.01
C LEU A 197 3.05 -36.49 -3.62
N ILE A 198 2.32 -35.70 -2.82
CA ILE A 198 1.70 -34.44 -3.28
C ILE A 198 2.75 -33.41 -3.69
N LEU A 199 3.82 -33.27 -2.91
CA LEU A 199 4.89 -32.31 -3.20
C LEU A 199 5.68 -32.74 -4.44
N LEU A 200 5.86 -34.05 -4.66
CA LEU A 200 6.52 -34.60 -5.83
C LEU A 200 5.66 -34.42 -7.09
N THR A 201 4.34 -34.58 -7.03
CA THR A 201 3.47 -34.30 -8.18
C THR A 201 3.49 -32.81 -8.54
N ILE A 202 3.39 -31.92 -7.56
CA ILE A 202 3.53 -30.46 -7.78
C ILE A 202 4.92 -30.12 -8.33
N GLY A 203 5.98 -30.70 -7.74
CA GLY A 203 7.36 -30.50 -8.15
C GLY A 203 7.62 -30.96 -9.59
N LEU A 204 7.04 -32.10 -10.00
CA LEU A 204 7.13 -32.61 -11.37
C LEU A 204 6.43 -31.67 -12.36
N VAL A 205 5.27 -31.15 -11.99
CA VAL A 205 4.55 -30.15 -12.81
C VAL A 205 5.38 -28.88 -12.96
N ILE A 206 5.95 -28.34 -11.88
CA ILE A 206 6.82 -27.15 -11.93
C ILE A 206 8.10 -27.43 -12.74
N ALA A 207 8.71 -28.60 -12.56
CA ALA A 207 9.90 -29.00 -13.31
C ALA A 207 9.64 -29.04 -14.82
N LEU A 208 8.46 -29.53 -15.25
CA LEU A 208 8.05 -29.49 -16.66
C LEU A 208 7.94 -28.06 -17.19
N VAL A 209 7.38 -27.12 -16.43
CA VAL A 209 7.37 -25.69 -16.82
C VAL A 209 8.79 -25.15 -16.96
N ILE A 210 9.68 -25.45 -16.00
CA ILE A 210 11.08 -25.01 -16.05
C ILE A 210 11.77 -25.58 -17.30
N VAL A 211 11.59 -26.86 -17.59
CA VAL A 211 12.14 -27.50 -18.80
C VAL A 211 11.61 -26.84 -20.06
N GLN A 212 10.31 -26.51 -20.13
CA GLN A 212 9.75 -25.78 -21.28
C GLN A 212 10.43 -24.41 -21.47
N VAL A 213 10.61 -23.63 -20.39
CA VAL A 213 11.26 -22.32 -20.45
C VAL A 213 12.72 -22.46 -20.88
N VAL A 214 13.45 -23.44 -20.34
CA VAL A 214 14.84 -23.71 -20.70
C VAL A 214 14.96 -24.12 -22.17
N LEU A 215 14.10 -25.01 -22.67
CA LEU A 215 14.09 -25.42 -24.07
C LEU A 215 13.82 -24.23 -25.01
N VAL A 216 12.92 -23.32 -24.62
CA VAL A 216 12.68 -22.08 -25.36
C VAL A 216 13.91 -21.18 -25.39
N GLN A 217 14.57 -20.97 -24.26
CA GLN A 217 15.76 -20.11 -24.18
C GLN A 217 16.96 -20.67 -24.93
N VAL A 218 17.15 -22.00 -24.93
CA VAL A 218 18.30 -22.67 -25.53
C VAL A 218 18.08 -22.93 -27.03
N PHE A 219 16.94 -23.48 -27.43
CA PHE A 219 16.73 -23.98 -28.81
C PHE A 219 15.92 -23.04 -29.70
N PHE A 220 14.96 -22.29 -29.16
CA PHE A 220 14.01 -21.53 -29.99
C PHE A 220 14.34 -20.04 -30.08
N LEU A 221 14.91 -19.45 -29.04
CA LEU A 221 15.26 -18.04 -28.97
C LEU A 221 16.56 -17.72 -29.71
N GLN A 222 16.57 -16.62 -30.47
CA GLN A 222 17.75 -16.15 -31.18
C GLN A 222 18.86 -15.74 -30.18
N ASP A 223 20.11 -15.97 -30.56
CA ASP A 223 21.25 -15.57 -29.74
C ASP A 223 21.37 -14.05 -29.64
N LYS A 224 22.11 -13.61 -28.62
CA LYS A 224 22.27 -12.18 -28.30
C LYS A 224 22.84 -11.43 -29.50
N MET A 225 22.18 -10.34 -29.91
CA MET A 225 22.67 -9.50 -31.01
C MET A 225 23.90 -8.65 -30.61
N SER A 226 24.05 -8.33 -29.33
CA SER A 226 25.23 -7.67 -28.77
C SER A 226 25.68 -8.37 -27.47
N PRO A 227 26.99 -8.54 -27.23
CA PRO A 227 27.50 -9.08 -25.97
C PRO A 227 27.20 -8.18 -24.74
N SER A 228 26.81 -6.91 -24.93
CA SER A 228 26.39 -5.98 -23.87
C SER A 228 24.95 -6.23 -23.37
N ASP A 229 24.12 -6.97 -24.12
CA ASP A 229 22.72 -7.20 -23.75
C ASP A 229 22.57 -8.28 -22.66
N LYS A 230 21.85 -7.92 -21.57
CA LYS A 230 21.57 -8.83 -20.46
C LYS A 230 20.70 -10.02 -20.89
N GLN A 231 19.74 -9.83 -21.79
CA GLN A 231 18.75 -10.83 -22.18
C GLN A 231 18.83 -11.15 -23.69
N LYS A 232 18.47 -12.38 -24.07
CA LYS A 232 18.33 -12.77 -25.48
C LYS A 232 17.15 -12.01 -26.11
N PRO A 233 17.23 -11.58 -27.38
CA PRO A 233 16.14 -10.90 -28.07
C PRO A 233 14.92 -11.82 -28.22
N LEU A 234 13.70 -11.24 -28.28
CA LEU A 234 12.43 -11.97 -28.40
C LEU A 234 12.21 -12.65 -29.77
N ALA A 235 13.23 -12.67 -30.63
CA ALA A 235 13.15 -13.22 -31.97
C ALA A 235 13.34 -14.75 -31.96
N LEU A 236 12.55 -15.46 -32.76
CA LEU A 236 12.59 -16.92 -32.88
C LEU A 236 13.45 -17.34 -34.08
N ASN A 237 14.39 -18.26 -33.87
CA ASN A 237 15.22 -18.79 -34.96
C ASN A 237 14.49 -19.93 -35.70
N ASN A 238 14.15 -21.01 -34.99
CA ASN A 238 13.51 -22.20 -35.57
C ASN A 238 11.98 -22.20 -35.39
N ARG A 239 11.30 -21.35 -36.16
CA ARG A 239 9.85 -21.15 -36.05
C ARG A 239 9.03 -22.43 -36.29
N LYS A 240 9.45 -23.30 -37.23
CA LYS A 240 8.73 -24.56 -37.54
C LYS A 240 8.80 -25.54 -36.37
N ALA A 241 9.98 -25.76 -35.78
CA ALA A 241 10.12 -26.63 -34.63
C ALA A 241 9.39 -26.07 -33.39
N PHE A 242 9.36 -24.75 -33.22
CA PHE A 242 8.56 -24.12 -32.16
C PHE A 242 7.06 -24.41 -32.32
N HIS A 243 6.53 -24.43 -33.55
CA HIS A 243 5.13 -24.81 -33.79
C HIS A 243 4.86 -26.28 -33.40
N CYS A 244 5.75 -27.22 -33.73
CA CYS A 244 5.63 -28.62 -33.29
C CYS A 244 5.74 -28.78 -31.77
N PHE A 245 6.67 -28.07 -31.14
CA PHE A 245 6.84 -28.02 -29.69
C PHE A 245 5.59 -27.50 -28.98
N ASN A 246 5.04 -26.37 -29.46
CA ASN A 246 3.83 -25.79 -28.90
C ASN A 246 2.62 -26.75 -29.07
N TYR A 247 2.50 -27.40 -30.22
CA TYR A 247 1.45 -28.40 -30.46
C TYR A 247 1.54 -29.58 -29.47
N PHE A 248 2.75 -30.11 -29.22
CA PHE A 248 2.96 -31.21 -28.27
C PHE A 248 2.57 -30.82 -26.84
N PHE A 249 2.94 -29.61 -26.39
CA PHE A 249 2.65 -29.13 -25.04
C PHE A 249 1.27 -28.45 -24.88
N PHE A 250 0.46 -28.40 -25.95
CA PHE A 250 -0.82 -27.69 -25.95
C PHE A 250 -1.75 -28.15 -24.83
N PHE A 251 -2.02 -29.47 -24.73
CA PHE A 251 -2.90 -30.01 -23.69
C PHE A 251 -2.37 -29.81 -22.27
N TYR A 252 -1.05 -29.96 -22.08
CA TYR A 252 -0.41 -29.69 -20.80
C TYR A 252 -0.59 -28.22 -20.39
N ASN A 253 -0.40 -27.28 -21.32
CA ASN A 253 -0.59 -25.85 -21.06
C ASN A 253 -2.06 -25.51 -20.74
N VAL A 254 -3.03 -26.21 -21.34
CA VAL A 254 -4.46 -26.07 -21.00
C VAL A 254 -4.72 -26.50 -19.55
N VAL A 255 -4.23 -27.67 -19.13
CA VAL A 255 -4.37 -28.15 -17.74
C VAL A 255 -3.71 -27.19 -16.76
N MET A 256 -2.50 -26.72 -17.07
CA MET A 256 -1.81 -25.70 -16.27
C MET A 256 -2.58 -24.38 -16.19
N GLY A 257 -3.22 -23.97 -17.29
CA GLY A 257 -4.11 -22.80 -17.33
C GLY A 257 -5.30 -22.94 -16.38
N ILE A 258 -5.91 -24.12 -16.29
CA ILE A 258 -7.02 -24.39 -15.36
C ILE A 258 -6.51 -24.34 -13.91
N SER A 259 -5.39 -24.99 -13.61
CA SER A 259 -4.82 -24.99 -12.24
C SER A 259 -4.43 -23.58 -11.78
N THR A 260 -3.80 -22.79 -12.65
CA THR A 260 -3.43 -21.39 -12.34
C THR A 260 -4.65 -20.48 -12.20
N CYS A 261 -5.74 -20.75 -12.92
CA CYS A 261 -7.01 -20.04 -12.74
C CYS A 261 -7.62 -20.30 -11.35
N ILE A 262 -7.66 -21.56 -10.91
CA ILE A 262 -8.15 -21.92 -9.56
C ILE A 262 -7.25 -21.29 -8.49
N LEU A 263 -5.92 -21.40 -8.65
CA LEU A 263 -4.95 -20.80 -7.73
C LEU A 263 -5.11 -19.28 -7.65
N ARG A 264 -5.35 -18.61 -8.80
CA ARG A 264 -5.62 -17.17 -8.86
C ARG A 264 -6.82 -16.79 -8.00
N LEU A 265 -7.92 -17.56 -8.07
CA LEU A 265 -9.12 -17.30 -7.27
C LEU A 265 -8.85 -17.51 -5.77
N LEU A 266 -8.17 -18.60 -5.40
CA LEU A 266 -7.84 -18.91 -4.01
C LEU A 266 -6.91 -17.86 -3.38
N ILE A 267 -5.82 -17.50 -4.07
CA ILE A 267 -4.90 -16.45 -3.59
C ILE A 267 -5.64 -15.12 -3.45
N SER A 268 -6.49 -14.76 -4.43
CA SER A 268 -7.26 -13.51 -4.36
C SER A 268 -8.23 -13.49 -3.18
N LEU A 269 -8.82 -14.64 -2.82
CA LEU A 269 -9.69 -14.75 -1.66
C LEU A 269 -8.90 -14.60 -0.35
N VAL A 270 -7.77 -15.29 -0.21
CA VAL A 270 -6.92 -15.24 0.99
C VAL A 270 -6.34 -13.84 1.18
N VAL A 271 -5.71 -13.27 0.15
CA VAL A 271 -5.15 -11.91 0.21
C VAL A 271 -6.26 -10.88 0.40
N GLY A 272 -7.39 -11.04 -0.29
CA GLY A 272 -8.55 -10.16 -0.16
C GLY A 272 -9.06 -10.11 1.29
N THR A 273 -9.35 -11.27 1.88
CA THR A 273 -9.81 -11.40 3.27
C THR A 273 -8.80 -10.88 4.29
N TRP A 274 -7.51 -11.14 4.08
CA TRP A 274 -6.43 -10.60 4.92
C TRP A 274 -6.35 -9.07 4.89
N LEU A 275 -6.63 -8.46 3.73
CA LEU A 275 -6.61 -7.02 3.52
C LEU A 275 -7.93 -6.32 3.90
N VAL A 276 -9.01 -7.04 4.23
CA VAL A 276 -10.33 -6.44 4.55
C VAL A 276 -10.25 -5.39 5.67
N SER A 277 -9.38 -5.60 6.66
CA SER A 277 -9.23 -4.67 7.78
C SER A 277 -8.63 -3.31 7.37
N ARG A 278 -8.00 -3.23 6.19
CA ARG A 278 -7.24 -2.08 5.72
C ARG A 278 -8.06 -1.21 4.76
N ILE A 279 -8.30 0.03 5.15
CA ILE A 279 -8.96 1.04 4.30
C ILE A 279 -7.95 1.76 3.38
N ASP A 280 -6.65 1.69 3.69
CA ASP A 280 -5.61 2.43 2.96
C ASP A 280 -5.33 1.89 1.55
N ARG A 281 -5.72 0.64 1.28
CA ARG A 281 -5.62 -0.03 -0.02
C ARG A 281 -6.98 -0.57 -0.42
N THR A 282 -7.24 -0.54 -1.72
CA THR A 282 -8.44 -1.15 -2.25
C THR A 282 -8.29 -2.66 -2.43
N ILE A 283 -9.35 -3.40 -2.13
CA ILE A 283 -9.45 -4.84 -2.40
C ILE A 283 -9.77 -5.08 -3.89
N MET A 284 -10.28 -4.05 -4.56
CA MET A 284 -10.80 -4.15 -5.92
C MET A 284 -9.67 -4.04 -6.96
N GLN A 285 -9.89 -4.64 -8.14
CA GLN A 285 -8.95 -4.53 -9.26
C GLN A 285 -8.82 -3.09 -9.76
N ARG A 286 -7.63 -2.74 -10.27
CA ARG A 286 -7.33 -1.43 -10.85
C ARG A 286 -8.37 -1.07 -11.91
N GLY A 287 -9.01 0.09 -11.75
CA GLY A 287 -10.10 0.56 -12.61
C GLY A 287 -11.50 0.45 -12.01
N TYR A 288 -11.73 -0.51 -11.11
CA TYR A 288 -12.97 -0.71 -10.34
C TYR A 288 -12.88 -0.18 -8.89
N GLU A 289 -11.77 0.44 -8.54
CA GLU A 289 -11.45 0.97 -7.21
C GLU A 289 -12.50 1.97 -6.70
N THR A 290 -13.26 2.61 -7.59
CA THR A 290 -14.38 3.50 -7.23
C THR A 290 -15.57 2.78 -6.60
N LEU A 291 -15.67 1.45 -6.73
CA LEU A 291 -16.69 0.66 -6.07
C LEU A 291 -16.36 0.40 -4.59
N ASP A 292 -15.09 0.56 -4.22
CA ASP A 292 -14.64 0.41 -2.85
C ASP A 292 -14.91 1.70 -2.06
N ALA A 293 -16.05 1.71 -1.37
CA ALA A 293 -16.45 2.85 -0.58
C ALA A 293 -15.45 3.17 0.54
N GLY A 294 -14.81 2.15 1.13
CA GLY A 294 -13.81 2.31 2.17
C GLY A 294 -12.61 3.10 1.64
N TYR A 295 -12.01 2.60 0.57
CA TYR A 295 -10.89 3.26 -0.09
C TYR A 295 -11.24 4.67 -0.59
N ASN A 296 -12.43 4.86 -1.19
CA ASN A 296 -12.91 6.20 -1.59
C ASN A 296 -12.95 7.18 -0.41
N THR A 297 -13.37 6.70 0.76
CA THR A 297 -13.46 7.52 1.98
C THR A 297 -12.07 7.90 2.50
N TRP A 298 -11.11 6.99 2.45
CA TRP A 298 -9.71 7.28 2.76
C TRP A 298 -9.11 8.34 1.83
N ILE A 299 -9.30 8.18 0.52
CA ILE A 299 -8.81 9.14 -0.48
C ILE A 299 -9.47 10.52 -0.30
N GLY A 300 -10.79 10.57 -0.16
CA GLY A 300 -11.53 11.82 0.07
C GLY A 300 -11.06 12.55 1.33
N MET A 301 -10.82 11.82 2.42
CA MET A 301 -10.28 12.37 3.65
C MET A 301 -8.87 12.95 3.45
N ILE A 302 -7.95 12.22 2.81
CA ILE A 302 -6.57 12.72 2.57
C ILE A 302 -6.59 13.99 1.72
N PHE A 303 -7.44 14.04 0.68
CA PHE A 303 -7.56 15.24 -0.15
C PHE A 303 -8.12 16.42 0.64
N ALA A 304 -9.18 16.22 1.42
CA ALA A 304 -9.72 17.26 2.28
C ALA A 304 -8.66 17.80 3.27
N ASP A 305 -7.92 16.90 3.94
CA ASP A 305 -6.82 17.28 4.83
C ASP A 305 -5.71 18.02 4.09
N HIS A 306 -5.35 17.61 2.87
CA HIS A 306 -4.34 18.28 2.07
C HIS A 306 -4.76 19.72 1.72
N TYR A 307 -6.00 19.95 1.33
CA TYR A 307 -6.48 21.28 0.97
C TYR A 307 -6.59 22.21 2.18
N HIS A 308 -7.02 21.70 3.34
CA HIS A 308 -7.21 22.53 4.53
C HIS A 308 -5.95 22.69 5.39
N ASN A 309 -5.08 21.68 5.44
CA ASN A 309 -3.91 21.64 6.31
C ASN A 309 -2.58 21.71 5.56
N ASN A 310 -2.53 22.35 4.38
CA ASN A 310 -1.27 22.55 3.67
C ASN A 310 -0.36 23.50 4.49
N PRO A 311 0.80 23.03 5.00
CA PRO A 311 1.63 23.82 5.90
C PRO A 311 2.22 25.05 5.22
N VAL A 312 2.48 24.99 3.91
CA VAL A 312 3.01 26.12 3.13
C VAL A 312 1.97 27.23 3.05
N MET A 313 0.72 26.87 2.78
CA MET A 313 -0.39 27.83 2.70
C MET A 313 -0.66 28.47 4.07
N VAL A 314 -0.74 27.66 5.13
CA VAL A 314 -1.01 28.16 6.49
C VAL A 314 0.12 29.09 6.95
N CYS A 315 1.38 28.70 6.74
CA CYS A 315 2.53 29.55 7.06
C CYS A 315 2.52 30.86 6.27
N PHE A 316 2.20 30.81 4.98
CA PHE A 316 2.07 32.01 4.14
C PHE A 316 0.99 32.96 4.66
N CYS A 317 -0.21 32.46 5.00
CA CYS A 317 -1.27 33.26 5.60
C CYS A 317 -0.84 33.86 6.94
N GLN A 318 -0.18 33.09 7.79
CA GLN A 318 0.31 33.57 9.08
C GLN A 318 1.35 34.68 8.92
N LEU A 319 2.27 34.57 7.94
CA LEU A 319 3.24 35.62 7.62
C LEU A 319 2.54 36.90 7.10
N LEU A 320 1.47 36.78 6.31
CA LEU A 320 0.70 37.93 5.85
C LEU A 320 -0.01 38.64 7.02
N ILE A 321 -0.62 37.88 7.92
CA ILE A 321 -1.33 38.41 9.08
C ILE A 321 -0.34 39.06 10.05
N SER A 322 0.77 38.41 10.38
CA SER A 322 1.78 38.96 11.30
C SER A 322 2.35 40.28 10.78
N ASN A 323 2.67 40.33 9.48
CA ASN A 323 3.17 41.55 8.84
C ASN A 323 2.12 42.67 8.81
N SER A 324 0.84 42.33 8.64
CA SER A 324 -0.27 43.30 8.71
C SER A 324 -0.39 43.90 10.10
N VAL A 325 -0.34 43.06 11.14
CA VAL A 325 -0.44 43.50 12.54
C VAL A 325 0.77 44.34 12.94
N GLU A 326 1.98 43.91 12.58
CA GLU A 326 3.21 44.64 12.87
C GLU A 326 3.21 46.02 12.19
N ARG A 327 2.71 46.09 10.96
CA ARG A 327 2.56 47.36 10.23
C ARG A 327 1.50 48.26 10.85
N HIS A 328 0.40 47.70 11.34
CA HIS A 328 -0.62 48.45 12.07
C HIS A 328 -0.07 49.02 13.37
N ASN A 329 0.60 48.19 14.19
CA ASN A 329 1.22 48.63 15.44
C ASN A 329 2.28 49.70 15.21
N SER A 330 3.15 49.51 14.21
CA SER A 330 4.18 50.49 13.83
C SER A 330 3.56 51.82 13.40
N ASN A 331 2.44 51.80 12.69
CA ASN A 331 1.71 53.01 12.30
C ASN A 331 1.04 53.71 13.50
N THR A 332 0.54 52.95 14.49
CA THR A 332 -0.02 53.52 15.73
C THR A 332 1.05 54.19 16.57
N TYR A 333 2.24 53.59 16.71
CA TYR A 333 3.38 54.21 17.39
C TYR A 333 3.97 55.37 16.59
N SER A 334 4.04 55.27 15.25
CA SER A 334 4.54 56.38 14.41
C SER A 334 3.54 57.54 14.28
N SER A 335 2.26 57.36 14.65
CA SER A 335 1.34 58.51 14.72
C SER A 335 1.69 59.46 15.87
N PHE A 336 2.53 59.03 16.82
CA PHE A 336 3.10 59.88 17.87
C PHE A 336 4.45 60.51 17.47
N ASP A 337 5.11 60.01 16.42
CA ASP A 337 6.41 60.47 15.95
C ASP A 337 6.30 60.99 14.50
N ASN A 338 6.38 62.30 14.30
CA ASN A 338 6.27 62.97 12.99
C ASN A 338 7.47 62.64 12.05
N ALA A 339 7.62 61.38 11.64
CA ALA A 339 8.64 60.93 10.70
C ALA A 339 8.06 60.79 9.28
N LEU A 340 8.70 61.47 8.33
CA LEU A 340 8.36 61.51 6.89
C LEU A 340 8.28 60.11 6.22
N PRO A 341 7.43 59.92 5.19
CA PRO A 341 7.16 58.62 4.56
C PRO A 341 8.25 58.18 3.57
N ALA A 342 9.51 58.10 3.99
CA ALA A 342 10.64 57.70 3.13
C ALA A 342 10.79 56.16 2.94
N SER A 343 10.01 55.34 3.65
CA SER A 343 10.21 53.88 3.71
C SER A 343 9.50 53.05 2.62
N SER A 344 8.57 53.65 1.88
CA SER A 344 7.74 52.94 0.89
C SER A 344 8.49 52.58 -0.40
N THR A 345 9.27 53.52 -0.95
CA THR A 345 9.94 53.41 -2.26
C THR A 345 11.15 52.46 -2.23
N ASN A 346 11.94 52.48 -1.15
CA ASN A 346 13.07 51.56 -0.94
C ASN A 346 12.62 50.09 -0.82
N ASN A 347 11.42 49.87 -0.27
CA ASN A 347 10.85 48.53 -0.21
C ASN A 347 10.42 47.99 -1.59
N GLN A 348 9.99 48.87 -2.50
CA GLN A 348 9.61 48.44 -3.85
C GLN A 348 10.82 48.07 -4.71
N SER A 349 11.93 48.83 -4.64
CA SER A 349 13.16 48.50 -5.36
C SER A 349 13.76 47.19 -4.85
N ARG A 350 13.83 46.96 -3.53
CA ARG A 350 14.27 45.70 -2.91
C ARG A 350 13.44 44.50 -3.38
N ARG A 351 12.11 44.64 -3.44
CA ARG A 351 11.21 43.59 -3.96
C ARG A 351 11.47 43.28 -5.43
N ARG A 352 11.73 44.30 -6.26
CA ARG A 352 12.06 44.12 -7.70
C ARG A 352 13.38 43.38 -7.87
N TRP A 353 14.41 43.72 -7.09
CA TRP A 353 15.69 43.01 -7.09
C TRP A 353 15.56 41.56 -6.59
N GLY A 354 14.79 41.33 -5.52
CA GLY A 354 14.51 39.98 -5.02
C GLY A 354 13.79 39.11 -6.07
N LEU A 355 12.80 39.68 -6.77
CA LEU A 355 12.13 39.00 -7.87
C LEU A 355 13.10 38.67 -9.02
N PHE A 356 13.95 39.62 -9.42
CA PHE A 356 14.94 39.39 -10.47
C PHE A 356 15.90 38.25 -10.09
N TYR A 357 16.42 38.28 -8.86
CA TYR A 357 17.29 37.24 -8.32
C TYR A 357 16.64 35.84 -8.36
N THR A 358 15.38 35.73 -7.92
CA THR A 358 14.64 34.46 -7.95
C THR A 358 14.43 33.94 -9.37
N LEU A 359 14.11 34.82 -10.33
CA LEU A 359 13.90 34.43 -11.73
C LEU A 359 15.19 34.03 -12.43
N LEU A 360 16.31 34.69 -12.12
CA LEU A 360 17.63 34.32 -12.64
C LEU A 360 18.04 32.92 -12.18
N LYS A 361 17.77 32.58 -10.92
CA LYS A 361 18.07 31.26 -10.34
C LYS A 361 17.06 30.17 -10.70
N ASN A 362 15.86 30.55 -11.18
CA ASN A 362 14.81 29.62 -11.59
C ASN A 362 14.27 29.98 -12.99
N PRO A 363 15.05 29.70 -14.06
CA PRO A 363 14.67 30.02 -15.44
C PRO A 363 13.28 29.52 -15.89
N PRO A 364 12.81 28.29 -15.55
CA PRO A 364 11.50 27.83 -16.02
C PRO A 364 10.33 28.63 -15.44
N LEU A 365 10.50 29.29 -14.29
CA LEU A 365 9.47 30.15 -13.71
C LEU A 365 9.22 31.42 -14.54
N ILE A 366 10.17 31.84 -15.37
CA ILE A 366 10.02 33.01 -16.25
C ILE A 366 8.89 32.77 -17.25
N LEU A 367 8.87 31.59 -17.87
CA LEU A 367 7.84 31.19 -18.84
C LEU A 367 6.46 31.12 -18.17
N LEU A 368 6.37 30.43 -17.03
CA LEU A 368 5.12 30.28 -16.29
C LEU A 368 4.57 31.64 -15.81
N ARG A 369 5.45 32.54 -15.34
CA ARG A 369 5.08 33.89 -14.92
C ARG A 369 4.54 34.71 -16.09
N LYS A 370 5.21 34.71 -17.24
CA LYS A 370 4.75 35.43 -18.44
C LYS A 370 3.39 34.90 -18.92
N HIS A 371 3.23 33.59 -18.96
CA HIS A 371 1.97 32.95 -19.35
C HIS A 371 0.81 33.31 -18.40
N ASN A 372 1.03 33.28 -17.07
CA ASN A 372 -0.01 33.66 -16.11
C ASN A 372 -0.33 35.17 -16.15
N LEU A 373 0.67 36.03 -16.32
CA LEU A 373 0.43 37.46 -16.52
C LEU A 373 -0.43 37.70 -17.78
N TYR A 374 -0.11 37.00 -18.88
CA TYR A 374 -0.88 37.04 -20.12
C TYR A 374 -2.33 36.52 -19.94
N ARG A 375 -2.54 35.45 -19.17
CA ARG A 375 -3.88 34.95 -18.85
C ARG A 375 -4.71 35.97 -18.06
N SER A 376 -4.07 36.77 -17.21
CA SER A 376 -4.71 37.86 -16.48
C SER A 376 -4.84 39.16 -17.30
N SER A 377 -4.17 39.28 -18.44
CA SER A 377 -4.14 40.45 -19.31
C SER A 377 -4.43 40.08 -20.76
N SER A 378 -5.67 39.68 -21.05
CA SER A 378 -6.10 39.29 -22.39
C SER A 378 -6.14 40.47 -23.36
N SER A 379 -5.08 40.64 -24.16
CA SER A 379 -5.13 41.06 -25.58
C SER A 379 -3.81 40.69 -26.30
N PRO A 380 -3.82 40.02 -27.47
CA PRO A 380 -2.59 39.51 -28.11
C PRO A 380 -1.96 40.51 -29.09
N SER A 381 -0.63 40.64 -29.09
CA SER A 381 0.13 41.35 -30.15
C SER A 381 1.44 40.63 -30.52
N SER A 382 1.87 40.82 -31.77
CA SER A 382 2.81 39.98 -32.55
C SER A 382 4.27 39.92 -32.07
N THR A 383 4.70 40.75 -31.12
CA THR A 383 6.06 40.74 -30.53
C THR A 383 6.32 39.53 -29.61
N GLN A 384 5.32 38.67 -29.44
CA GLN A 384 5.24 37.60 -28.43
C GLN A 384 6.04 36.34 -28.75
N LYS A 385 6.27 35.98 -30.02
CA LYS A 385 6.97 34.74 -30.41
C LYS A 385 8.46 34.78 -30.06
N GLU A 386 9.12 35.92 -30.24
CA GLU A 386 10.57 36.04 -30.02
C GLU A 386 10.97 35.93 -28.55
N SER A 387 10.14 36.44 -27.62
CA SER A 387 10.47 36.45 -26.20
C SER A 387 10.28 35.09 -25.51
N VAL A 388 9.39 34.25 -26.07
CA VAL A 388 9.20 32.84 -25.65
C VAL A 388 10.35 31.99 -26.18
N VAL A 389 10.76 32.20 -27.44
CA VAL A 389 11.93 31.55 -28.04
C VAL A 389 13.20 31.88 -27.25
N ARG A 390 13.44 33.15 -26.89
CA ARG A 390 14.60 33.52 -26.06
C ARG A 390 14.59 32.87 -24.67
N ALA A 391 13.43 32.72 -24.06
CA ALA A 391 13.31 32.04 -22.76
C ALA A 391 13.53 30.52 -22.89
N TRP A 392 13.11 29.91 -24.00
CA TRP A 392 13.40 28.52 -24.34
C TRP A 392 14.89 28.29 -24.57
N VAL A 393 15.55 29.21 -25.28
CA VAL A 393 17.00 29.20 -25.52
C VAL A 393 17.79 29.38 -24.21
N MET A 394 17.35 30.27 -23.32
CA MET A 394 18.01 30.41 -22.01
C MET A 394 17.82 29.17 -21.12
N ALA A 395 16.64 28.53 -21.16
CA ALA A 395 16.38 27.29 -20.43
C ALA A 395 17.23 26.12 -20.98
N SER A 396 17.34 25.97 -22.29
CA SER A 396 18.18 24.94 -22.92
C SER A 396 19.67 25.19 -22.69
N GLN A 397 20.11 26.46 -22.69
CA GLN A 397 21.50 26.81 -22.38
C GLN A 397 21.86 26.49 -20.93
N THR A 398 20.98 26.71 -19.96
CA THR A 398 21.21 26.27 -18.57
C THR A 398 21.24 24.75 -18.39
N GLN A 399 20.47 23.99 -19.18
CA GLN A 399 20.59 22.52 -19.22
C GLN A 399 21.90 22.06 -19.87
N SER A 400 22.37 22.75 -20.92
CA SER A 400 23.63 22.44 -21.60
C SER A 400 24.88 22.79 -20.77
N HIS A 401 24.81 23.83 -19.93
CA HIS A 401 25.92 24.18 -19.04
C HIS A 401 26.06 23.25 -17.82
N GLN A 402 25.08 22.37 -17.57
CA GLN A 402 25.22 21.25 -16.64
C GLN A 402 25.77 19.98 -17.29
N SER A 403 26.05 19.99 -18.61
CA SER A 403 26.54 18.82 -19.35
C SER A 403 27.76 19.14 -20.22
N VAL A 404 28.96 18.92 -19.67
CA VAL A 404 30.22 18.71 -20.44
C VAL A 404 31.02 17.61 -19.70
N PRO A 405 31.73 16.70 -20.39
CA PRO A 405 31.23 15.56 -21.15
C PRO A 405 31.69 14.21 -20.53
N GLN A 406 30.79 13.26 -20.34
CA GLN A 406 31.19 11.84 -20.26
C GLN A 406 30.71 11.12 -21.53
N ALA A 407 31.62 10.35 -22.10
CA ALA A 407 31.51 9.59 -23.35
C ALA A 407 30.27 8.68 -23.39
N PRO A 408 29.82 8.24 -24.58
CA PRO A 408 28.45 7.79 -24.81
C PRO A 408 28.20 6.44 -24.15
N LEU A 409 27.26 6.42 -23.20
CA LEU A 409 26.68 5.19 -22.69
C LEU A 409 25.35 4.94 -23.40
N GLU A 410 25.41 3.89 -24.21
CA GLU A 410 24.35 3.04 -24.74
C GLU A 410 22.94 3.27 -24.17
N SER A 411 21.98 3.25 -25.09
CA SER A 411 20.56 3.09 -24.84
C SER A 411 20.28 2.03 -23.77
N LYS A 412 19.90 2.47 -22.57
CA LYS A 412 19.26 1.62 -21.57
C LYS A 412 17.90 2.22 -21.26
N ALA A 413 16.88 1.69 -21.93
CA ALA A 413 15.51 1.79 -21.47
C ALA A 413 15.47 1.28 -20.02
N THR A 414 15.19 2.17 -19.08
CA THR A 414 14.93 1.82 -17.68
C THR A 414 13.59 1.10 -17.60
N SER A 415 13.64 -0.21 -17.84
CA SER A 415 12.66 -1.18 -17.36
C SER A 415 12.80 -1.46 -15.85
N GLU A 416 13.60 -0.68 -15.11
CA GLU A 416 13.94 -0.93 -13.70
C GLU A 416 13.00 -0.21 -12.69
N GLU A 417 12.08 0.66 -13.11
CA GLU A 417 11.01 1.16 -12.21
C GLU A 417 9.78 0.24 -12.13
N HIS A 418 9.65 -0.72 -13.05
CA HIS A 418 8.57 -1.71 -13.02
C HIS A 418 8.90 -2.97 -12.21
N CYS A 419 10.17 -3.16 -11.81
CA CYS A 419 10.59 -4.31 -11.01
C CYS A 419 10.57 -4.04 -9.49
N ALA A 420 10.73 -2.80 -9.04
CA ALA A 420 10.67 -2.47 -7.62
C ALA A 420 9.25 -2.61 -7.03
N GLU A 421 8.21 -2.63 -7.87
CA GLU A 421 6.82 -2.81 -7.45
C GLU A 421 6.42 -4.28 -7.30
N VAL A 422 7.26 -5.22 -7.76
CA VAL A 422 7.02 -6.67 -7.68
C VAL A 422 7.81 -7.32 -6.52
N GLU A 423 8.97 -6.78 -6.14
CA GLU A 423 9.75 -7.30 -5.00
C GLU A 423 9.12 -6.98 -3.63
N ASP A 424 8.38 -5.87 -3.49
CA ASP A 424 7.68 -5.53 -2.24
C ASP A 424 6.42 -6.36 -1.98
N VAL A 425 6.01 -7.22 -2.93
CA VAL A 425 4.86 -8.14 -2.79
C VAL A 425 5.29 -9.51 -2.26
N HIS A 426 6.56 -9.88 -2.37
CA HIS A 426 7.04 -11.22 -2.02
C HIS A 426 7.74 -11.34 -0.68
N GLU A 427 8.04 -10.24 0.02
CA GLU A 427 8.91 -10.28 1.21
C GLU A 427 8.21 -10.08 2.56
N LEU A 428 6.87 -10.07 2.58
CA LEU A 428 6.05 -10.02 3.81
C LEU A 428 4.77 -10.89 3.74
N ALA A 429 4.77 -11.90 2.85
CA ALA A 429 3.76 -12.95 2.79
C ALA A 429 4.36 -14.28 3.24
#